data_AF-T0FHG1-F1
#
_entry.id   AF-T0FHG1-F1
#
_cell.length_a   1.000
_cell.length_b   1.000
_cell.length_c   1.000
_cell.angle_alpha   90.00
_cell.angle_beta   90.00
_cell.angle_gamma   90.00
#
_symmetry.space_group_name_H-M   'P 1'
#
loop_
_entity.id
_entity.type
_entity.pdbx_description
1 polymer ?
#
loop_
_entity_poly.entity_id
_entity_poly.type
_entity_poly.pdbx_seq_one_letter_code
_entity_poly.pdbx_strand_id
1 'polypeptide(L)' 'MKFIDELTEEEVEKIFGIIKKRLNDELSNAIKNASMKVHRYLNKENNEELLYFTQCKKCGSHYLQDEKHICEQENQNA' A
#
# COMPACT_ATOMS: atom_id res chain seq x y z
N MET A 1 15.02 15.66 -21.62
CA MET A 1 14.71 15.61 -20.18
C MET A 1 15.94 16.15 -19.48
N LYS A 2 15.82 17.23 -18.70
CA LYS A 2 16.98 17.76 -17.97
C LYS A 2 17.50 16.68 -17.01
N PHE A 3 18.81 16.60 -16.83
CA PHE A 3 19.37 15.75 -15.78
C PHE A 3 19.02 16.35 -14.41
N ILE A 4 18.97 15.51 -13.36
CA ILE A 4 18.64 15.97 -11.99
C ILE A 4 19.59 17.11 -11.57
N ASP A 5 20.84 17.02 -12.04
CA ASP A 5 21.95 17.92 -11.80
C ASP A 5 21.74 19.31 -12.45
N GLU A 6 20.81 19.42 -13.40
CA GLU A 6 20.49 20.65 -14.16
C GLU A 6 19.21 21.32 -13.65
N LEU A 7 18.59 20.79 -12.59
CA LEU A 7 17.37 21.36 -12.01
C LEU A 7 17.70 22.58 -11.15
N THR A 8 16.90 23.62 -11.29
CA THR A 8 16.96 24.75 -10.36
C THR A 8 16.36 24.36 -9.00
N GLU A 9 16.72 25.09 -7.95
CA GLU A 9 16.16 24.90 -6.61
C GLU A 9 14.63 24.93 -6.61
N GLU A 10 14.03 25.87 -7.36
CA GLU A 10 12.57 25.97 -7.51
C GLU A 10 11.94 24.74 -8.22
N GLU A 11 12.62 24.18 -9.22
CA GLU A 11 12.19 22.96 -9.91
C GLU A 11 12.26 21.75 -8.96
N VAL A 12 13.33 21.66 -8.16
CA VAL A 12 13.52 20.61 -7.15
C VAL A 12 12.44 20.70 -6.06
N GLU A 13 12.18 21.90 -5.52
CA GLU A 13 11.13 22.12 -4.52
C GLU A 13 9.75 21.69 -5.02
N LYS A 14 9.41 22.01 -6.29
CA LYS A 14 8.14 21.58 -6.90
C LYS A 14 8.04 20.06 -6.98
N ILE A 15 9.11 19.38 -7.40
CA ILE A 15 9.15 17.91 -7.49
C ILE A 15 8.97 17.30 -6.10
N PHE A 16 9.72 17.75 -5.10
CA PHE A 16 9.57 17.26 -3.73
C PHE A 16 8.19 17.55 -3.15
N GLY A 17 7.61 18.71 -3.46
CA GLY A 17 6.24 19.05 -3.09
C GLY A 17 5.21 18.06 -3.65
N ILE A 18 5.33 17.70 -4.93
CA ILE A 18 4.47 16.72 -5.58
C ILE A 18 4.64 15.32 -4.96
N ILE A 19 5.88 14.89 -4.76
CA ILE A 19 6.20 13.58 -4.14
C ILE A 19 5.60 13.53 -2.72
N LYS A 20 5.85 14.56 -1.91
CA LYS A 20 5.36 14.63 -0.53
C LYS A 20 3.83 14.60 -0.48
N LYS A 21 3.16 15.35 -1.36
CA LYS A 21 1.69 15.33 -1.46
C LYS A 21 1.18 13.93 -1.80
N ARG A 22 1.75 13.29 -2.82
CA ARG A 22 1.34 11.94 -3.24
C ARG A 22 1.52 10.91 -2.13
N LEU A 23 2.67 10.92 -1.45
CA LEU A 23 2.92 10.03 -0.31
C LEU A 23 1.91 10.25 0.82
N ASN A 24 1.58 11.51 1.12
CA ASN A 24 0.61 11.83 2.15
C ASN A 24 -0.82 11.36 1.78
N ASP A 25 -1.22 11.54 0.53
CA ASP A 25 -2.53 11.11 0.03
C ASP A 25 -2.65 9.58 0.03
N GLU A 26 -1.63 8.87 -0.45
CA GLU A 26 -1.59 7.40 -0.46
C GLU A 26 -1.61 6.83 0.97
N LEU A 27 -0.81 7.37 1.88
CA LEU A 27 -0.78 6.95 3.28
C LEU A 27 -2.12 7.23 3.98
N SER A 28 -2.71 8.41 3.78
CA SER A 28 -4.00 8.78 4.36
C SER A 28 -5.11 7.86 3.90
N ASN A 29 -5.12 7.48 2.62
CA ASN A 29 -6.09 6.55 2.08
C ASN A 29 -5.89 5.13 2.61
N ALA A 30 -4.64 4.66 2.73
CA ALA A 30 -4.34 3.37 3.34
C ALA A 30 -4.83 3.29 4.79
N ILE A 31 -4.56 4.32 5.60
CA ILE A 31 -5.02 4.40 7.00
C ILE A 31 -6.55 4.38 7.08
N LYS A 32 -7.24 5.18 6.24
CA LYS A 32 -8.71 5.20 6.20
C LYS A 32 -9.29 3.83 5.85
N ASN A 33 -8.73 3.17 4.84
CA ASN A 33 -9.19 1.85 4.41
C ASN A 33 -9.00 0.80 5.50
N ALA A 34 -7.81 0.76 6.13
CA ALA A 34 -7.53 -0.14 7.25
C ALA A 34 -8.47 0.13 8.44
N SER A 35 -8.64 1.40 8.81
CA SER A 35 -9.55 1.81 9.89
C SER A 35 -11.00 1.41 9.60
N MET A 36 -11.49 1.59 8.37
CA MET A 36 -12.82 1.14 7.97
C MET A 36 -13.00 -0.37 8.04
N LYS A 37 -11.95 -1.15 7.70
CA LYS A 37 -11.96 -2.62 7.84
C LYS A 37 -12.04 -3.02 9.32
N VAL A 38 -11.25 -2.39 10.18
CA VAL A 38 -11.28 -2.60 11.64
C VAL A 38 -12.62 -2.19 12.25
N HIS A 39 -13.18 -1.05 11.85
CA HIS A 39 -14.46 -0.58 12.35
C HIS A 39 -15.61 -1.51 11.94
N ARG A 40 -15.60 -2.01 10.69
CA ARG A 40 -16.54 -3.05 10.24
C ARG A 40 -16.40 -4.34 11.05
N TYR A 41 -15.17 -4.70 11.45
CA TYR A 41 -14.92 -5.85 12.30
C TYR A 41 -15.52 -5.68 13.70
N LEU A 42 -15.30 -4.52 14.34
CA LEU A 42 -15.77 -4.28 15.71
C LEU A 42 -17.30 -4.13 15.83
N ASN A 43 -17.98 -3.73 14.76
CA ASN A 43 -19.40 -3.35 14.80
C ASN A 43 -20.37 -4.39 14.19
N LYS A 44 -19.92 -5.58 13.81
CA LYS A 44 -20.83 -6.62 13.29
C LYS A 44 -21.32 -7.56 14.40
N GLU A 45 -22.62 -7.50 14.68
CA GLU A 45 -23.35 -8.57 15.38
C GLU A 45 -23.55 -9.76 14.42
N ASN A 46 -23.16 -10.97 14.86
CA ASN A 46 -23.30 -12.30 14.20
C ASN A 46 -22.19 -12.78 13.23
N ASN A 47 -21.25 -13.56 13.80
CA ASN A 47 -20.78 -14.89 13.36
C ASN A 47 -20.48 -15.18 11.88
N GLU A 48 -19.73 -14.33 11.17
CA GLU A 48 -18.99 -14.75 9.97
C GLU A 48 -17.52 -14.37 10.14
N GLU A 49 -16.61 -15.36 10.10
CA GLU A 49 -15.16 -15.16 10.26
C GLU A 49 -14.63 -14.16 9.21
N LEU A 50 -13.92 -13.14 9.71
CA LEU A 50 -14.08 -11.76 9.22
C LEU A 50 -12.83 -11.20 8.54
N LEU A 51 -11.71 -11.92 8.57
CA LEU A 51 -10.48 -11.65 7.82
C LEU A 51 -9.77 -12.99 7.61
N TYR A 52 -9.90 -13.58 6.43
CA TYR A 52 -9.19 -14.81 6.11
C TYR A 52 -7.79 -14.47 5.64
N PHE A 53 -6.80 -14.81 6.44
CA PHE A 53 -5.41 -14.71 6.02
C PHE A 53 -5.02 -15.98 5.29
N THR A 54 -4.54 -15.83 4.06
CA THR A 54 -3.96 -16.91 3.28
C THR A 54 -2.45 -16.77 3.29
N GLN A 55 -1.74 -17.88 3.42
CA GLN A 55 -0.28 -17.92 3.31
C GLN A 55 0.14 -18.21 1.87
N CYS A 56 1.03 -17.38 1.33
CA CYS A 56 1.65 -17.64 0.03
C CYS A 56 2.60 -18.84 0.16
N LYS A 57 2.38 -19.89 -0.63
CA LYS A 57 3.21 -21.12 -0.61
C LYS A 57 4.64 -20.90 -1.12
N LYS A 58 4.88 -19.84 -1.89
CA LYS A 58 6.20 -19.51 -2.44
C LYS A 58 7.03 -18.74 -1.41
N CYS A 59 6.62 -17.51 -1.09
CA CYS A 59 7.39 -16.63 -0.21
C CYS A 59 7.03 -16.72 1.29
N GLY A 60 6.01 -17.50 1.67
CA GLY A 60 5.60 -17.68 3.08
C GLY A 60 4.86 -16.50 3.70
N SER A 61 4.67 -15.39 2.98
CA SER A 61 3.97 -14.21 3.50
C SER A 61 2.47 -14.46 3.66
N HIS A 62 1.86 -13.88 4.69
CA HIS A 62 0.42 -13.90 4.89
C HIS A 62 -0.21 -12.65 4.29
N TYR A 63 -1.36 -12.82 3.65
CA TYR A 63 -2.13 -11.73 3.05
C TYR A 63 -3.63 -11.98 3.23
N LEU A 64 -4.43 -10.93 3.15
CA LEU A 64 -5.88 -11.04 3.22
C LEU A 64 -6.41 -11.71 1.94
N GLN A 65 -7.29 -12.71 2.08
CA GLN A 65 -7.81 -13.49 0.97
C GLN A 65 -8.52 -12.62 -0.09
N ASP A 66 -9.11 -11.50 0.32
CA ASP A 66 -9.77 -10.51 -0.56
C ASP A 66 -8.82 -9.48 -1.17
N GLU A 67 -7.52 -9.52 -0.84
CA GLU A 67 -6.51 -8.63 -1.40
C GLU A 67 -5.56 -9.34 -2.38
N LYS A 68 -5.10 -8.60 -3.38
CA LYS A 68 -4.11 -9.09 -4.34
C LYS A 68 -2.74 -9.21 -3.65
N HIS A 69 -2.24 -10.43 -3.52
CA HIS A 69 -0.87 -10.69 -3.11
C HIS A 69 0.12 -10.46 -4.28
N ILE A 70 1.25 -9.79 -4.00
CA ILE A 70 2.39 -9.67 -4.91
C ILE A 70 3.53 -10.49 -4.32
N CYS A 71 3.94 -11.58 -5.00
CA CYS A 71 4.98 -12.46 -4.51
C CYS A 71 6.37 -11.99 -4.99
N GLU A 72 7.23 -11.56 -4.07
CA GLU A 72 8.58 -11.07 -4.40
C GLU A 72 9.48 -12.16 -5.02
N GLN A 73 9.21 -13.44 -4.74
CA GLN A 73 9.94 -14.57 -5.32
C GLN A 73 9.50 -14.90 -6.76
N GLU A 74 8.37 -14.37 -7.26
CA GLU A 74 8.03 -14.47 -8.68
C GLU A 74 8.86 -13.52 -9.55
N ASN A 75 9.43 -12.46 -8.97
CA ASN A 75 10.27 -11.50 -9.68
C ASN A 75 11.76 -11.91 -9.77
N GLN A 76 12.14 -13.08 -9.26
CA GLN A 76 13.54 -13.56 -9.28
C GLN A 76 13.83 -14.55 -10.42
N ASN A 77 12.81 -14.92 -11.22
CA ASN A 77 12.93 -15.86 -12.34
C ASN A 77 12.56 -15.24 -13.71
N ALA A 78 12.71 -13.91 -13.87
CA ALA A 78 12.53 -13.20 -15.14
C ALA A 78 13.85 -12.63 -15.65
#